data_AF-A0AAU1HI10-F1
#
_entry.id   AF-A0AAU1HI10-F1
#
_cell.length_a   1.000
_cell.length_b   1.000
_cell.length_c   1.000
_cell.angle_alpha   90.00
_cell.angle_beta   90.00
_cell.angle_gamma   90.00
#
_symmetry.space_group_name_H-M   'P 1'
#
loop_
_entity.id
_entity.type
_entity.pdbx_description
1 polymer ?
#
loop_
_entity_poly.entity_id
_entity_poly.type
_entity_poly.pdbx_seq_one_letter_code
_entity_poly.pdbx_strand_id
1 'polypeptide(L)' 'MARTQSACGAITQKGTRCRRLAMIDASRCDRHRGDWSTYTVARRKAKARAARRG' A
#
# COMPACT_ATOMS: atom_id res chain seq x y z
N MET A 1 25.04 2.21 10.76
CA MET A 1 23.72 1.53 10.77
C MET A 1 23.47 0.96 9.38
N ALA A 2 23.35 -0.36 9.24
CA ALA A 2 23.02 -0.95 7.94
C ALA A 2 21.67 -0.41 7.48
N ARG A 3 21.61 0.29 6.34
CA ARG A 3 20.35 0.69 5.72
C ARG A 3 19.69 -0.56 5.12
N THR A 4 19.16 -1.42 5.97
CA THR A 4 18.36 -2.56 5.53
C THR A 4 17.10 -1.99 4.90
N GLN A 5 16.92 -2.26 3.60
CA GLN A 5 15.73 -1.86 2.87
C GLN A 5 14.52 -2.42 3.62
N SER A 6 13.64 -1.55 4.10
CA SER A 6 12.47 -1.96 4.88
C SER A 6 11.54 -2.80 4.02
N ALA A 7 10.82 -3.77 4.58
CA ALA A 7 9.81 -4.50 3.82
C ALA A 7 8.65 -3.57 3.43
N CYS A 8 8.13 -3.71 2.21
CA CYS A 8 7.06 -2.89 1.67
C CYS A 8 5.80 -2.96 2.53
N GLY A 9 5.38 -4.13 3.00
CA GLY A 9 4.28 -4.29 3.96
C GLY A 9 2.89 -3.84 3.49
N ALA A 10 2.70 -3.47 2.23
CA ALA A 10 1.40 -3.03 1.70
C ALA A 10 0.41 -4.20 1.64
N ILE A 11 -0.87 -3.94 1.91
CA ILE A 11 -1.91 -4.96 1.74
C ILE A 11 -2.16 -5.18 0.25
N THR A 12 -1.99 -6.43 -0.19
CA THR A 12 -2.26 -6.85 -1.56
C THR A 12 -3.76 -7.08 -1.77
N GLN A 13 -4.18 -7.25 -3.03
CA GLN A 13 -5.57 -7.57 -3.36
C GLN A 13 -6.06 -8.88 -2.73
N LYS A 14 -5.14 -9.79 -2.41
CA LYS A 14 -5.43 -11.06 -1.73
C LYS A 14 -5.52 -10.92 -0.19
N GLY A 15 -5.42 -9.69 0.34
CA GLY A 15 -5.46 -9.41 1.78
C GLY A 15 -4.15 -9.66 2.53
N THR A 16 -3.13 -10.21 1.87
CA THR A 16 -1.83 -10.50 2.50
C THR A 16 -0.88 -9.29 2.43
N ARG A 17 0.08 -9.22 3.37
CA ARG A 17 1.14 -8.18 3.36
C ARG A 17 2.18 -8.46 2.28
N CYS A 18 2.57 -7.41 1.55
CA CYS A 18 3.63 -7.46 0.57
C CYS A 18 4.98 -7.71 1.26
N ARG A 19 5.65 -8.79 0.87
CA ARG A 19 6.98 -9.19 1.40
C ARG A 19 8.15 -8.65 0.59
N ARG A 20 7.90 -7.86 -0.48
CA ARG A 20 8.97 -7.21 -1.25
C ARG A 20 9.73 -6.21 -0.40
N LEU A 21 11.00 -6.00 -0.69
CA LEU A 21 11.74 -4.85 -0.18
C LEU A 21 11.13 -3.56 -0.72
N ALA A 22 11.05 -2.56 0.13
CA ALA A 22 10.78 -1.20 -0.27
C ALA A 22 11.96 -0.68 -1.09
N MET A 23 11.68 0.27 -1.98
CA MET A 23 12.75 0.94 -2.71
C MET A 23 13.62 1.75 -1.74
N ILE A 24 14.88 1.97 -2.13
CA ILE A 24 15.80 2.85 -1.40
C ILE A 24 15.12 4.22 -1.22
N ASP A 25 15.16 4.74 0.00
CA ASP A 25 14.50 5.98 0.44
C ASP A 25 12.97 6.01 0.27
N ALA A 26 12.32 4.85 0.15
CA ALA A 26 10.87 4.72 0.11
C ALA A 26 10.37 3.74 1.18
N SER A 27 9.13 3.93 1.65
CA SER A 27 8.47 2.98 2.55
C SER A 27 7.80 1.82 1.81
N ARG A 28 7.71 1.87 0.47
CA ARG A 28 6.99 0.90 -0.37
C ARG A 28 7.82 0.46 -1.58
N CYS A 29 7.51 -0.73 -2.12
CA CYS A 29 8.16 -1.25 -3.34
C CYS A 29 7.60 -0.59 -4.60
N ASP A 30 8.26 -0.80 -5.74
CA ASP A 30 7.85 -0.35 -7.08
C ASP A 30 6.34 -0.51 -7.37
N ARG A 31 5.75 -1.64 -7.01
CA ARG A 31 4.33 -1.94 -7.28
C ARG A 31 3.35 -1.21 -6.37
N HIS A 32 3.86 -0.71 -5.25
CA HIS A 32 3.12 0.05 -4.27
C HIS A 32 3.69 1.48 -4.14
N ARG A 33 4.57 1.88 -5.06
CA ARG A 33 5.14 3.22 -5.17
C ARG A 33 4.29 3.96 -6.19
N GLY A 34 3.30 4.64 -5.66
CA GLY A 34 2.27 5.36 -6.38
C GLY A 34 1.25 5.80 -5.36
N ASP A 35 0.64 6.96 -5.61
CA ASP A 35 -0.06 7.79 -4.63
C ASP A 35 -0.86 7.00 -3.59
N TRP A 36 -1.58 5.97 -4.00
CA TRP A 36 -2.22 5.05 -3.09
C TRP A 36 -2.22 3.68 -3.78
N SER A 37 -1.75 2.62 -3.11
CA SER A 37 -1.94 1.23 -3.60
C SER A 37 -3.37 1.10 -4.13
N THR A 38 -3.56 0.54 -5.33
CA THR A 38 -4.86 0.45 -6.01
C THR A 38 -5.94 -0.11 -5.07
N TYR A 39 -5.53 -1.00 -4.16
CA TYR A 39 -6.36 -1.50 -3.07
C TYR A 39 -6.78 -0.42 -2.05
N THR A 40 -5.85 0.40 -1.57
CA THR A 40 -6.15 1.51 -0.66
C THR A 40 -7.03 2.56 -1.34
N VAL A 41 -6.86 2.81 -2.64
CA VAL A 41 -7.76 3.66 -3.44
C VAL A 41 -9.15 3.04 -3.51
N ALA A 42 -9.25 1.75 -3.86
CA ALA A 42 -10.52 1.05 -3.94
C ALA A 42 -11.25 1.04 -2.60
N ARG A 43 -10.53 0.79 -1.50
CA ARG A 43 -11.08 0.82 -0.14
C ARG A 43 -11.51 2.22 0.28
N ARG A 44 -10.73 3.27 -0.03
CA ARG A 44 -11.13 4.67 0.21
C ARG A 44 -12.37 5.04 -0.60
N LYS A 45 -12.43 4.66 -1.89
CA LYS A 45 -13.61 4.88 -2.74
C LYS A 45 -14.83 4.14 -2.21
N ALA A 46 -14.68 2.89 -1.76
CA ALA A 46 -15.76 2.13 -1.14
C ALA A 46 -16.24 2.79 0.16
N LYS A 47 -15.31 3.21 1.04
CA LYS A 47 -15.63 3.90 2.28
C LYS A 47 -16.29 5.27 2.02
N ALA A 48 -15.82 6.01 1.02
CA ALA A 48 -16.42 7.28 0.60
C ALA A 48 -17.82 7.09 0.00
N ARG A 49 -18.04 6.02 -0.80
CA ARG A 49 -19.38 5.66 -1.29
C ARG A 49 -20.32 5.28 -0.15
N ALA A 50 -19.84 4.56 0.86
CA ALA A 50 -20.62 4.23 2.05
C ALA A 50 -20.96 5.50 2.86
N ALA A 51 -20.02 6.41 3.03
CA ALA A 51 -20.21 7.66 3.77
C ALA A 51 -21.17 8.65 3.08
N ARG A 52 -21.32 8.61 1.75
CA ARG A 52 -22.30 9.44 1.02
C ARG A 52 -23.72 8.87 1.03
N ARG A 53 -23.92 7.69 1.61
CA ARG A 53 -25.20 6.95 1.60
C ARG A 53 -25.92 6.96 2.95
N GLY A 54 -25.33 7.58 3.98
CA GLY A 54 -25.98 7.94 5.23
C GLY A 54 -26.26 9.43 5.25
#